data_AF-A0A7V2X7P3-F1
#
_entry.id   AF-A0A7V2X7P3-F1
#
_cell.length_a   1.000
_cell.length_b   1.000
_cell.length_c   1.000
_cell.angle_alpha   90.00
_cell.angle_beta   90.00
_cell.angle_gamma   90.00
#
_symmetry.space_group_name_H-M   'P 1'
#
loop_
_entity.id
_entity.type
_entity.pdbx_description
1 polymer ?
#
loop_
_entity_poly.entity_id
_entity_poly.type
_entity_poly.pdbx_seq_one_letter_code
_entity_poly.pdbx_strand_id
1 'polypeptide(L)'
;MAVYAYKALERKSGKTVRGVVDAESPVLARRKLREQNLYPTWLQEQTAGAGASKAAKGPRSAGFGRISQRDIALMTRQLAVLLKAGMPLVQALDALMEQTSRVRLRTIIFDVRD
;
A
#
# COMPACT_ATOMS: atom_id res chain seq x y z
N MET A 1 -0.37 21.43 -20.48
CA MET A 1 -1.54 20.71 -19.94
C MET A 1 -1.09 19.97 -18.70
N ALA A 2 -1.67 20.25 -17.53
CA ALA A 2 -1.33 19.59 -16.28
C ALA A 2 -2.35 18.49 -15.98
N VAL A 3 -1.89 17.38 -15.41
CA VAL A 3 -2.75 16.28 -14.99
C VAL A 3 -2.98 16.43 -13.49
N TYR A 4 -4.23 16.43 -13.02
CA TYR A 4 -4.53 16.53 -11.59
C TYR A 4 -5.10 15.21 -11.08
N ALA A 5 -4.46 14.61 -10.08
CA ALA A 5 -5.04 13.49 -9.35
C ALA A 5 -6.08 14.02 -8.36
N TYR A 6 -7.27 13.42 -8.38
CA TYR A 6 -8.36 13.82 -7.49
C TYR A 6 -8.93 12.64 -6.71
N LYS A 7 -9.35 12.92 -5.48
CA LYS A 7 -10.25 12.08 -4.69
C LYS A 7 -11.53 12.86 -4.52
N ALA A 8 -12.60 12.40 -5.14
CA ALA A 8 -13.90 13.05 -5.08
C ALA A 8 -14.98 12.14 -4.50
N LEU A 9 -16.00 12.76 -3.92
CA LEU A 9 -17.20 12.10 -3.46
C LEU A 9 -18.28 12.28 -4.51
N GLU A 10 -18.87 11.18 -4.96
CA GLU A 10 -19.99 11.20 -5.90
C GLU A 10 -21.27 11.62 -5.18
N ARG A 11 -21.96 12.65 -5.70
CA ARG A 11 -23.11 13.29 -5.04
C ARG A 11 -24.30 12.33 -4.84
N LYS A 12 -24.49 11.36 -5.73
CA LYS A 12 -25.64 10.43 -5.70
C LYS A 12 -25.41 9.19 -4.84
N SER A 13 -24.17 8.68 -4.79
CA SER A 13 -23.88 7.39 -4.16
C SER A 13 -23.04 7.49 -2.88
N GLY A 14 -22.49 8.68 -2.58
CA GLY A 14 -21.55 8.88 -1.48
C GLY A 14 -20.22 8.13 -1.66
N LYS A 15 -20.02 7.47 -2.81
CA LYS A 15 -18.82 6.68 -3.09
C LYS A 15 -17.64 7.61 -3.35
N THR A 16 -16.50 7.22 -2.78
CA THR A 16 -15.23 7.89 -3.04
C THR A 16 -14.67 7.41 -4.37
N VAL A 17 -14.67 8.28 -5.37
CA VAL A 17 -14.06 8.04 -6.68
C VAL A 17 -12.67 8.66 -6.71
N ARG A 18 -11.70 7.92 -7.22
CA ARG A 18 -10.33 8.39 -7.44
C ARG A 18 -10.03 8.32 -8.92
N GLY A 19 -9.47 9.39 -9.46
CA GLY A 19 -9.16 9.49 -10.88
C GLY A 19 -8.13 10.57 -11.15
N VAL A 20 -7.80 10.72 -12.42
CA VAL A 20 -7.00 11.83 -12.94
C VAL A 20 -7.88 12.70 -13.83
N VAL A 21 -7.70 14.01 -13.75
CA VAL A 21 -8.40 15.00 -14.58
C VAL A 21 -7.40 15.96 -15.20
N ASP A 22 -7.49 16.12 -16.51
CA ASP A 22 -6.63 17.05 -17.23
C ASP A 22 -7.20 18.47 -17.12
N ALA A 23 -6.41 19.38 -16.58
CA ALA A 23 -6.78 20.79 -16.45
C ALA A 23 -5.54 21.69 -16.55
N GLU A 24 -5.76 22.98 -16.77
CA GLU A 24 -4.69 23.96 -16.86
C GLU A 24 -4.49 24.73 -15.54
N SER A 25 -5.39 24.54 -14.58
CA SER A 25 -5.36 25.16 -13.27
C SER A 25 -6.18 24.34 -12.27
N PRO A 26 -5.85 24.35 -10.97
CA PRO A 26 -6.66 23.71 -9.93
C PRO A 26 -8.10 24.24 -9.89
N VAL A 27 -8.34 25.49 -10.29
CA VAL A 27 -9.69 26.08 -10.37
C VAL A 27 -10.50 25.42 -11.49
N LEU A 28 -9.88 25.21 -12.64
CA LEU A 28 -10.49 24.53 -13.80
C LEU A 28 -10.72 23.04 -13.52
N ALA A 29 -9.78 22.37 -12.83
CA ALA A 29 -9.95 20.99 -12.39
C ALA A 29 -11.16 20.82 -11.47
N ARG A 30 -11.34 21.70 -10.47
CA ARG A 30 -12.52 21.68 -9.59
C ARG A 30 -13.82 21.91 -10.34
N ARG A 31 -13.82 22.77 -11.36
CA ARG A 31 -15.00 23.04 -12.18
C ARG A 31 -15.39 21.81 -13.01
N LYS A 32 -14.42 21.18 -13.69
CA LYS A 32 -14.64 19.92 -14.44
C LYS A 32 -15.16 18.78 -13.55
N LEU A 33 -14.60 18.63 -12.34
CA LEU A 33 -15.09 17.62 -11.39
C LEU A 33 -16.52 17.91 -10.92
N ARG A 34 -16.85 19.18 -10.70
CA ARG A 34 -18.20 19.59 -10.31
C ARG A 34 -19.24 19.36 -11.42
N GLU A 35 -18.87 19.62 -12.68
CA GLU A 35 -19.69 19.28 -13.86
C GLU A 35 -19.97 17.77 -13.94
N GLN A 36 -19.02 16.95 -13.50
CA GLN A 36 -19.16 15.49 -13.41
C GLN A 36 -19.90 15.01 -12.14
N ASN A 37 -20.52 15.91 -11.36
CA ASN A 37 -21.17 15.60 -10.07
C ASN A 37 -20.23 15.00 -9.00
N LEU A 38 -18.92 15.26 -9.11
CA LEU A 38 -17.88 14.81 -8.21
C LEU A 38 -17.41 15.97 -7.33
N TYR A 39 -17.52 15.82 -5.99
CA TYR A 39 -17.02 16.79 -5.03
C TYR A 39 -15.58 16.46 -4.60
N PRO A 40 -14.56 17.21 -5.06
CA PRO A 40 -13.18 16.92 -4.71
C PRO A 40 -12.93 17.19 -3.22
N THR A 41 -12.54 16.15 -2.48
CA THR A 41 -12.03 16.25 -1.09
C THR A 41 -10.53 16.45 -1.07
N TRP A 42 -9.84 16.07 -2.14
CA TRP A 42 -8.39 16.21 -2.29
C TRP A 42 -8.03 16.34 -3.76
N LEU A 43 -7.18 17.31 -4.09
CA LEU A 43 -6.73 17.62 -5.46
C LEU A 43 -5.22 17.91 -5.42
N GLN A 44 -4.43 17.16 -6.19
CA GLN A 44 -2.99 17.37 -6.31
C GLN A 44 -2.58 17.46 -7.79
N GLU A 45 -1.75 18.44 -8.11
CA GLU A 45 -1.15 18.62 -9.44
C GLU A 45 -0.05 17.61 -9.68
N GLN A 46 -0.11 16.90 -10.82
CA GLN A 46 0.91 16.01 -11.32
C GLN A 46 1.56 16.68 -12.53
N THR A 47 2.65 17.40 -12.28
CA THR A 47 3.43 18.07 -13.33
C THR A 47 4.11 17.01 -14.19
N ALA A 48 3.76 16.98 -15.48
CA ALA A 48 4.34 16.09 -16.49
C ALA A 48 5.78 16.53 -16.81
N GLY A 49 6.75 16.06 -16.01
CA GLY A 49 8.17 16.37 -16.19
C GLY A 49 9.16 15.44 -15.50
N ALA A 50 8.72 14.36 -14.86
CA ALA A 50 9.60 13.34 -14.31
C ALA A 50 8.88 11.99 -14.24
N GLY A 51 9.13 11.12 -15.22
CA GLY A 51 8.87 9.69 -15.16
C GLY A 51 7.40 9.28 -15.15
N ALA A 52 7.04 8.43 -16.11
CA ALA A 52 5.90 7.53 -16.00
C ALA A 52 6.04 6.69 -14.71
N SER A 53 5.49 7.18 -13.61
CA SER A 53 5.52 6.53 -12.29
C SER A 53 4.54 7.25 -11.38
N LYS A 54 3.63 6.47 -10.77
CA LYS A 54 2.82 6.84 -9.59
C LYS A 54 1.54 7.66 -9.86
N ALA A 55 0.59 7.06 -10.57
CA ALA A 55 -0.81 7.19 -10.18
C ALA A 55 -1.16 6.00 -9.26
N ALA A 56 -1.72 6.30 -8.08
CA ALA A 56 -2.29 5.37 -7.10
C ALA A 56 -1.37 4.62 -6.12
N LYS A 57 -0.44 5.30 -5.43
CA LYS A 57 -0.08 4.90 -4.05
C LYS A 57 0.14 6.17 -3.21
N GLY A 58 -0.75 6.37 -2.23
CA GLY A 58 -0.69 7.49 -1.30
C GLY A 58 0.62 7.55 -0.50
N PRO A 59 0.88 8.65 0.20
CA PRO A 59 2.09 8.79 0.99
C PRO A 59 2.00 7.80 2.16
N ARG A 60 3.06 6.98 2.30
CA ARG A 60 3.37 6.01 3.37
C ARG A 60 3.14 4.54 3.01
N SER A 61 4.24 3.77 3.10
CA SER A 61 4.34 2.30 3.19
C SER A 61 4.37 1.49 1.89
N ALA A 62 5.33 1.76 1.00
CA ALA A 62 5.78 0.77 0.02
C ALA A 62 6.63 -0.38 0.67
N GLY A 63 6.34 -0.78 1.91
CA GLY A 63 7.11 -1.82 2.61
C GLY A 63 6.62 -2.20 4.02
N PHE A 64 5.73 -1.40 4.62
CA PHE A 64 5.30 -1.59 6.01
C PHE A 64 3.80 -1.91 6.15
N GLY A 65 3.30 -2.87 5.37
CA GLY A 65 1.99 -3.46 5.65
C GLY A 65 1.96 -4.00 7.09
N ARG A 66 0.87 -3.75 7.84
CA ARG A 66 0.67 -4.41 9.13
C ARG A 66 0.67 -5.92 8.90
N ILE A 67 1.38 -6.65 9.75
CA ILE A 67 1.31 -8.11 9.73
C ILE A 67 -0.07 -8.50 10.24
N SER A 68 -0.77 -9.37 9.51
CA SER A 68 -2.07 -9.84 9.95
C SER A 68 -1.90 -10.80 11.14
N GLN A 69 -2.87 -10.84 12.06
CA GLN A 69 -2.83 -11.81 13.17
C GLN A 69 -2.73 -13.25 12.67
N ARG A 70 -3.32 -13.54 11.50
CA ARG A 70 -3.24 -14.85 10.85
C ARG A 70 -1.80 -15.20 10.43
N ASP A 71 -1.05 -14.24 9.88
CA ASP A 71 0.34 -14.46 9.48
C ASP A 71 1.22 -14.75 10.70
N ILE A 72 0.98 -14.04 11.82
CA ILE A 72 1.68 -14.29 13.09
C ILE A 72 1.36 -15.70 13.60
N ALA A 73 0.08 -16.08 13.63
CA ALA A 73 -0.34 -17.39 14.12
C ALA A 73 0.22 -18.55 13.27
N LEU A 74 0.30 -18.37 11.94
CA LEU A 74 0.89 -19.36 11.04
C LEU A 74 2.40 -19.49 11.28
N MET A 75 3.11 -18.37 11.38
CA MET A 75 4.55 -18.36 11.63
C MET A 75 4.90 -19.02 12.97
N THR A 76 4.21 -18.67 14.05
CA THR A 76 4.50 -19.25 15.37
C THR A 76 4.17 -20.75 15.43
N ARG A 77 3.13 -21.19 14.72
CA ARG A 77 2.82 -22.62 14.60
C ARG A 77 3.89 -23.38 13.81
N GLN A 78 4.37 -22.83 12.69
CA GLN A 78 5.44 -23.43 11.90
C GLN A 78 6.74 -23.52 12.71
N LEU A 79 7.09 -22.44 13.43
CA LEU A 79 8.22 -22.43 14.35
C LEU A 79 8.10 -23.54 15.40
N ALA A 80 6.94 -23.68 16.04
CA ALA A 80 6.71 -24.73 17.03
C ALA A 80 6.82 -26.14 16.44
N VAL A 81 6.41 -26.36 15.19
CA VAL A 81 6.56 -27.67 14.51
C VAL A 81 8.02 -28.00 14.27
N LEU A 82 8.81 -27.03 13.76
CA LEU A 82 10.24 -27.22 13.50
C LEU A 82 11.02 -27.50 14.78
N LEU A 83 10.74 -26.75 15.85
CA LEU A 83 11.37 -26.99 17.15
C LEU A 83 10.97 -28.34 17.75
N LYS A 84 9.70 -28.75 17.62
CA LYS A 84 9.25 -30.08 18.08
C LYS A 84 9.89 -31.23 17.29
N ALA A 85 10.26 -30.99 16.03
CA ALA A 85 10.99 -31.95 15.22
C ALA A 85 12.49 -32.04 15.59
N GLY A 86 12.96 -31.26 16.58
CA GLY A 86 14.35 -31.24 17.00
C GLY A 86 15.25 -30.39 16.11
N MET A 87 14.69 -29.57 15.22
CA MET A 87 15.48 -28.66 14.40
C MET A 87 16.13 -27.58 15.28
N PRO A 88 17.44 -27.31 15.13
CA PRO A 88 18.10 -26.20 15.80
C PRO A 88 17.39 -24.87 15.53
N LEU A 89 17.27 -24.02 16.55
CA LEU A 89 16.53 -22.76 16.46
C LEU A 89 16.98 -21.87 15.29
N VAL A 90 18.28 -21.75 15.05
CA VAL A 90 18.85 -20.95 13.96
C VAL A 90 18.36 -21.47 12.60
N GLN A 91 18.44 -22.79 12.37
CA GLN A 91 17.96 -23.41 11.14
C GLN A 91 16.44 -23.29 10.97
N ALA A 92 15.69 -23.32 12.07
CA ALA A 92 14.24 -23.14 12.04
C ALA A 92 13.86 -21.70 11.65
N LEU A 93 14.61 -20.69 12.11
CA LEU A 93 14.41 -19.30 11.72
C LEU A 93 14.76 -19.09 10.24
N ASP A 94 15.83 -19.70 9.74
CA ASP A 94 16.20 -19.65 8.31
C ASP A 94 15.10 -20.24 7.42
N ALA A 95 14.60 -21.43 7.77
CA ALA A 95 13.50 -22.07 7.05
C ALA A 95 12.22 -21.21 7.05
N LEU A 96 11.92 -20.53 8.17
CA LEU A 96 10.77 -19.62 8.26
C LEU A 96 10.92 -18.36 7.41
N MET A 97 12.14 -17.84 7.26
CA MET A 97 12.41 -16.70 6.37
C MET A 97 12.13 -17.05 4.91
N GLU A 98 12.56 -18.24 4.46
CA GLU A 98 12.34 -18.74 3.11
C GLU A 98 10.86 -18.97 2.82
N GLN A 99 10.12 -19.54 3.78
CA GLN A 99 8.69 -19.84 3.64
C GLN A 99 7.80 -18.60 3.76
N THR A 100 8.29 -17.52 4.35
CA THR A 100 7.55 -16.27 4.52
C THR A 100 7.46 -15.48 3.22
N SER A 101 6.24 -15.23 2.76
CA SER A 101 5.93 -14.39 1.60
C SER A 101 5.90 -12.88 1.93
N ARG A 102 5.77 -12.53 3.22
CA ARG A 102 5.70 -11.15 3.69
C ARG A 102 7.09 -10.59 3.97
N VAL A 103 7.56 -9.68 3.11
CA VAL A 103 8.86 -9.00 3.23
C VAL A 103 9.12 -8.46 4.64
N ARG A 104 8.14 -7.79 5.26
CA ARG A 104 8.28 -7.24 6.62
C ARG A 104 8.47 -8.30 7.70
N LEU A 105 7.77 -9.43 7.58
CA LEU A 105 7.87 -10.51 8.54
C LEU A 105 9.22 -11.22 8.40
N ARG A 106 9.73 -11.34 7.16
CA ARG A 106 11.08 -11.82 6.88
C ARG A 106 12.15 -10.94 7.53
N THR A 107 12.03 -9.61 7.42
CA THR A 107 12.96 -8.67 8.08
C THR A 107 12.95 -8.84 9.59
N ILE A 108 11.78 -8.97 10.22
CA ILE A 108 11.70 -9.18 11.67
C ILE A 108 12.33 -10.50 12.09
N ILE A 109 12.14 -11.58 11.32
CA ILE A 109 12.79 -12.87 11.61
C ILE A 109 14.31 -12.74 11.50
N PHE A 110 14.80 -12.04 10.48
CA PHE A 110 16.22 -11.76 10.30
C PHE A 110 16.80 -11.00 11.51
N ASP A 111 16.13 -9.93 11.95
CA ASP A 111 16.54 -9.13 13.11
C ASP A 111 16.49 -9.91 14.45
N VAL A 112 15.74 -11.01 14.52
CA VAL A 112 15.66 -11.87 15.72
C VAL A 112 16.75 -12.96 15.71
N ARG A 113 17.22 -13.35 14.52
CA ARG A 113 18.25 -14.37 14.35
C ARG A 113 19.65 -13.80 14.61
N ASP A 114 19.90 -12.59 14.12
CA ASP A 114 21.19 -11.87 14.24
C ASP A 114 21.24 -11.03 15.53
#